data_AF-A0A929T3S1-F1
#
_entry.id   AF-A0A929T3S1-F1
#
_cell.length_a   1.000
_cell.length_b   1.000
_cell.length_c   1.000
_cell.angle_alpha   90.00
_cell.angle_beta   90.00
_cell.angle_gamma   90.00
#
_symmetry.space_group_name_H-M   'P 1'
#
loop_
_entity.id
_entity.type
_entity.pdbx_description
1 polymer ?
#
loop_
_entity_poly.entity_id
_entity_poly.type
_entity_poly.pdbx_seq_one_letter_code
_entity_poly.pdbx_strand_id
1 'polypeptide(L)'
;MLENGKIWVGVNEEKEHIVMFPQMANRHGLIAGATGTGKTVTLKVMAEAFSELGVPVFLADVKGDISGLMHAGEDSSDLQERKERFGLTDAGFVQKGFPSLFWDLYGKTGIPLRTTISEMGPLLLARLLELTTTQASILQIAFQIAD
;
A
#
# COMPACT_ATOMS: atom_id res chain seq x y z
N MET A 1 13.43 -8.18 3.90
CA MET A 1 12.66 -9.32 3.31
C MET A 1 13.09 -9.55 1.86
N LEU A 2 14.40 -9.57 1.63
CA LEU A 2 15.00 -9.61 0.31
C LEU A 2 15.98 -10.77 0.22
N GLU A 3 15.98 -11.46 -0.90
CA GLU A 3 16.94 -12.51 -1.20
C GLU A 3 17.64 -12.16 -2.51
N ASN A 4 18.92 -11.81 -2.46
CA ASN A 4 19.72 -11.43 -3.62
C ASN A 4 19.04 -10.34 -4.49
N GLY A 5 18.42 -9.35 -3.85
CA GLY A 5 17.69 -8.25 -4.51
C GLY A 5 16.30 -8.62 -5.04
N LYS A 6 15.79 -9.81 -4.72
CA LYS A 6 14.43 -10.26 -5.05
C LYS A 6 13.54 -10.18 -3.82
N ILE A 7 12.25 -9.94 -4.02
CA ILE A 7 11.27 -9.82 -2.94
C ILE A 7 10.83 -11.21 -2.51
N TRP A 8 11.04 -11.57 -1.26
CA TRP A 8 10.55 -12.83 -0.71
C TRP A 8 9.05 -12.73 -0.40
N VAL A 9 8.22 -13.49 -1.12
CA VAL A 9 6.75 -13.40 -1.03
C VAL A 9 6.10 -14.58 -0.31
N GLY A 10 6.81 -15.69 -0.14
CA GLY A 10 6.30 -16.86 0.56
C GLY A 10 7.26 -18.04 0.57
N VAL A 11 6.80 -19.15 1.14
CA VAL A 11 7.56 -20.41 1.24
C VAL A 11 6.64 -21.53 0.76
N ASN A 12 7.16 -22.45 -0.06
CA ASN A 12 6.39 -23.62 -0.52
C ASN A 12 6.43 -24.76 0.52
N GLU A 13 5.77 -25.88 0.22
CA GLU A 13 5.70 -27.04 1.12
C GLU A 13 7.08 -27.69 1.36
N GLU A 14 8.01 -27.55 0.41
CA GLU A 14 9.38 -28.06 0.48
C GLU A 14 10.33 -27.10 1.22
N LYS A 15 9.80 -26.02 1.80
CA LYS A 15 10.54 -24.95 2.49
C LYS A 15 11.43 -24.10 1.58
N GLU A 16 11.19 -24.10 0.28
CA GLU A 16 11.87 -23.23 -0.66
C GLU A 16 11.24 -21.83 -0.68
N HIS A 17 12.07 -20.81 -0.83
CA HIS A 17 11.62 -19.43 -0.92
C HIS A 17 11.01 -19.13 -2.29
N ILE A 18 9.78 -18.63 -2.26
CA ILE A 18 9.12 -18.08 -3.43
C ILE A 18 9.45 -16.59 -3.50
N VAL A 19 10.10 -16.19 -4.58
CA VAL A 19 10.60 -14.83 -4.77
C VAL A 19 9.97 -14.16 -6.00
N MET A 20 9.72 -12.85 -5.88
CA MET A 20 9.29 -11.98 -6.97
C MET A 20 10.46 -11.10 -7.41
N PHE A 21 10.67 -11.01 -8.72
CA PHE A 21 11.64 -10.08 -9.31
C PHE A 21 11.06 -8.67 -9.31
N PRO A 22 11.70 -7.67 -8.68
CA PRO A 22 11.16 -6.31 -8.59
C PRO A 22 10.87 -5.69 -9.96
N GLN A 23 11.68 -5.99 -10.98
CA GLN A 23 11.52 -5.49 -12.34
C GLN A 23 10.24 -5.99 -13.01
N MET A 24 9.69 -7.12 -12.53
CA MET A 24 8.44 -7.70 -13.03
C MET A 24 7.19 -7.10 -12.36
N ALA A 25 7.35 -6.28 -11.32
CA ALA A 25 6.26 -5.57 -10.65
C ALA A 25 5.76 -4.32 -11.41
N ASN A 26 6.07 -4.23 -12.71
CA ASN A 26 5.56 -3.21 -13.62
C ASN A 26 4.21 -3.56 -14.24
N ARG A 27 3.59 -4.66 -13.81
CA ARG A 27 2.23 -5.08 -14.21
C ARG A 27 1.29 -5.00 -13.02
N HIS A 28 0.00 -4.79 -13.31
CA HIS A 28 -1.03 -4.85 -12.28
C HIS A 28 -1.11 -6.23 -11.64
N GLY A 29 -1.23 -6.28 -10.32
CA GLY A 29 -1.38 -7.50 -9.52
C GLY A 29 -2.61 -7.42 -8.62
N LEU A 30 -3.10 -8.58 -8.19
CA LEU A 30 -4.22 -8.71 -7.28
C LEU A 30 -3.82 -9.56 -6.08
N ILE A 31 -3.89 -9.00 -4.88
CA ILE A 31 -3.79 -9.74 -3.62
C ILE A 31 -5.21 -10.07 -3.17
N ALA A 32 -5.62 -11.33 -3.33
CA ALA A 32 -6.94 -11.82 -2.96
C ALA A 32 -6.85 -12.91 -1.88
N GLY A 33 -7.92 -13.05 -1.10
CA GLY A 33 -8.04 -14.03 -0.02
C GLY A 33 -9.21 -13.69 0.90
N ALA A 34 -9.65 -14.66 1.70
CA ALA A 34 -10.74 -14.43 2.67
C ALA A 34 -10.31 -13.44 3.78
N THR A 35 -11.26 -13.00 4.60
CA THR A 35 -10.94 -12.17 5.76
C THR A 35 -10.04 -12.96 6.72
N GLY A 36 -8.98 -12.32 7.23
CA GLY A 36 -8.02 -12.97 8.12
C GLY A 36 -6.91 -13.78 7.43
N THR A 37 -6.93 -13.94 6.10
CA THR A 37 -5.90 -14.75 5.39
C THR A 37 -4.62 -13.97 5.05
N GLY A 38 -4.34 -12.88 5.76
CA GLY A 38 -3.06 -12.17 5.62
C GLY A 38 -2.95 -11.17 4.46
N LYS A 39 -4.05 -10.78 3.78
CA LYS A 39 -4.01 -9.77 2.70
C LYS A 39 -3.22 -8.49 3.06
N THR A 40 -3.54 -7.88 4.20
CA THR A 40 -2.82 -6.69 4.69
C THR A 40 -1.35 -7.01 5.00
N VAL A 41 -1.07 -8.19 5.56
CA VAL A 41 0.30 -8.61 5.88
C VAL A 41 1.13 -8.76 4.60
N THR A 42 0.58 -9.42 3.56
CA THR A 42 1.25 -9.53 2.26
C THR A 42 1.50 -8.16 1.64
N LEU A 43 0.51 -7.26 1.68
CA LEU A 43 0.67 -5.90 1.17
C LEU A 43 1.77 -5.12 1.91
N LYS A 44 1.84 -5.26 3.25
CA LYS A 44 2.91 -4.66 4.07
C LYS A 44 4.28 -5.19 3.69
N VAL A 45 4.46 -6.52 3.65
CA VAL A 45 5.72 -7.15 3.29
C VAL A 45 6.21 -6.69 1.91
N MET A 46 5.29 -6.56 0.94
CA MET A 46 5.63 -6.05 -0.38
C MET A 46 6.05 -4.57 -0.32
N ALA A 47 5.29 -3.72 0.38
CA ALA A 47 5.61 -2.31 0.52
C ALA A 47 6.97 -2.06 1.20
N GLU A 48 7.24 -2.80 2.28
CA GLU A 48 8.52 -2.82 2.99
C GLU A 48 9.66 -3.22 2.03
N ALA A 49 9.51 -4.33 1.31
CA ALA A 49 10.54 -4.82 0.40
C ALA A 49 10.83 -3.86 -0.76
N PHE A 50 9.80 -3.23 -1.34
CA PHE A 50 10.00 -2.18 -2.34
C PHE A 50 10.71 -0.95 -1.75
N SER A 51 10.35 -0.53 -0.54
CA SER A 51 11.04 0.55 0.17
C SER A 51 12.52 0.21 0.44
N GLU A 52 12.84 -1.02 0.85
CA GLU A 52 14.23 -1.50 1.01
C GLU A 52 15.03 -1.43 -0.30
N LEU A 53 14.37 -1.64 -1.44
CA LEU A 53 14.97 -1.54 -2.78
C LEU A 53 15.04 -0.09 -3.30
N GLY A 54 14.62 0.90 -2.50
CA GLY A 54 14.59 2.32 -2.89
C GLY A 54 13.46 2.67 -3.87
N VAL A 55 12.45 1.81 -4.02
CA VAL A 55 11.28 2.05 -4.85
C VAL A 55 10.21 2.77 -4.01
N PRO A 56 9.77 3.99 -4.39
CA PRO A 56 8.69 4.67 -3.69
C PRO A 56 7.37 3.89 -3.79
N VAL A 57 6.69 3.70 -2.66
CA VAL A 57 5.40 3.00 -2.59
C VAL A 57 4.32 3.97 -2.16
N PHE A 58 3.23 4.04 -2.92
CA PHE A 58 2.04 4.79 -2.57
C PHE A 58 0.92 3.81 -2.17
N LEU A 59 0.35 3.99 -0.98
CA LEU A 59 -0.68 3.12 -0.42
C LEU A 59 -1.89 3.93 0.03
N ALA A 60 -3.08 3.45 -0.31
CA ALA A 60 -4.33 3.94 0.27
C ALA A 60 -4.68 3.10 1.49
N ASP A 61 -4.54 3.68 2.68
CA ASP A 61 -4.85 3.00 3.95
C ASP A 61 -6.21 3.41 4.48
N VAL A 62 -7.26 2.74 4.02
CA VAL A 62 -8.65 3.05 4.41
C VAL A 62 -8.94 2.64 5.86
N LYS A 63 -8.26 1.60 6.37
CA LYS A 63 -8.53 1.04 7.70
C LYS A 63 -7.54 1.50 8.77
N GLY A 64 -6.46 2.18 8.39
CA GLY A 64 -5.38 2.58 9.28
C GLY A 64 -4.44 1.43 9.66
N ASP A 65 -4.62 0.24 9.07
CA ASP A 65 -3.86 -0.94 9.44
C ASP A 65 -2.46 -0.97 8.82
N ILE A 66 -2.16 -0.11 7.85
CA ILE A 66 -0.87 -0.01 7.15
C ILE A 66 0.03 1.07 7.76
N SER A 67 -0.55 2.16 8.30
CA SER A 67 0.16 3.30 8.88
C SER A 67 1.25 2.95 9.91
N GLY A 68 1.09 1.84 10.63
CA GLY A 68 2.06 1.34 11.61
C GLY A 68 3.44 0.96 11.05
N LEU A 69 3.61 0.87 9.73
CA LEU A 69 4.90 0.57 9.06
C LEU A 69 6.04 1.53 9.44
N MET A 70 5.71 2.75 9.90
CA MET A 70 6.71 3.74 10.29
C MET A 70 7.47 3.39 11.58
N HIS A 71 6.92 2.51 12.41
CA HIS A 71 7.54 2.06 13.66
C HIS A 71 7.98 0.60 13.54
N ALA A 72 9.04 0.24 14.26
CA ALA A 72 9.37 -1.17 14.45
C ALA A 72 8.20 -1.84 15.19
N GLY A 73 7.77 -3.02 14.70
CA GLY A 73 6.77 -3.80 15.39
C GLY A 73 7.25 -4.25 16.78
N GLU A 74 6.31 -4.57 17.66
CA GLU A 74 6.62 -5.20 18.95
C GLU A 74 6.91 -6.70 18.78
N ASP A 75 7.79 -7.24 19.61
CA ASP A 75 8.11 -8.67 19.58
C ASP A 75 7.08 -9.46 20.40
N SER A 76 5.95 -9.77 19.77
CA SER A 76 4.86 -10.54 20.37
C SER A 76 5.06 -12.06 20.17
N SER A 77 4.39 -12.88 21.00
CA SER A 77 4.38 -14.35 20.87
C SER A 77 3.99 -14.81 19.47
N ASP A 78 2.93 -14.23 18.90
CA ASP A 78 2.43 -14.53 17.56
C ASP A 78 3.46 -14.24 16.47
N LEU A 79 4.28 -13.21 16.69
CA LEU A 79 5.34 -12.87 15.75
C LEU A 79 6.53 -13.81 15.88
N GLN A 80 6.91 -14.19 17.10
CA GLN A 80 7.97 -15.17 17.33
C GLN A 80 7.64 -16.52 16.69
N GLU A 81 6.41 -17.02 16.88
CA GLU A 81 5.95 -18.25 16.22
C GLU A 81 6.01 -18.15 14.69
N ARG A 82 5.68 -16.98 14.12
CA ARG A 82 5.80 -16.75 12.67
C ARG A 82 7.25 -16.71 12.21
N LYS A 83 8.15 -16.07 12.97
CA LYS A 83 9.59 -16.02 12.66
C LYS A 83 10.16 -17.43 12.60
N GLU A 84 9.80 -18.29 13.56
CA GLU A 84 10.20 -19.69 13.58
C GLU A 84 9.60 -20.48 12.42
N ARG A 85 8.27 -20.35 12.21
CA ARG A 85 7.55 -21.07 11.15
C ARG A 85 8.13 -20.83 9.75
N PHE A 86 8.54 -19.61 9.46
CA PHE A 86 9.06 -19.22 8.15
C PHE A 86 10.59 -19.12 8.10
N GLY A 87 11.31 -19.48 9.18
CA GLY A 87 12.78 -19.37 9.22
C GLY A 87 13.30 -17.94 9.09
N LEU A 88 12.50 -16.94 9.49
CA LEU A 88 12.85 -15.52 9.34
C LEU A 88 14.07 -15.13 10.19
N THR A 89 14.27 -15.79 11.33
CA THR A 89 15.41 -15.53 12.21
C THR A 89 16.73 -15.85 11.52
N ASP A 90 16.81 -17.00 10.86
CA ASP A 90 18.00 -17.43 10.11
C ASP A 90 18.24 -16.56 8.87
N ALA A 91 17.16 -16.03 8.29
CA ALA A 91 17.20 -15.06 7.20
C ALA A 91 17.56 -13.63 7.64
N GLY A 92 17.85 -13.40 8.93
CA GLY A 92 18.25 -12.10 9.47
C GLY A 92 17.11 -11.07 9.50
N PHE A 93 15.85 -11.52 9.63
CA PHE A 93 14.72 -10.60 9.77
C PHE A 93 14.81 -9.80 11.08
N VAL A 94 14.79 -8.48 10.94
CA VAL A 94 14.77 -7.54 12.07
C VAL A 94 13.56 -6.63 11.92
N GLN A 95 12.83 -6.44 13.01
CA GLN A 95 11.74 -5.48 13.07
C GLN A 95 12.31 -4.07 13.01
N LYS A 96 11.86 -3.28 12.04
CA LYS A 96 12.28 -1.90 11.85
C LYS A 96 11.13 -1.07 11.30
N GLY A 97 11.21 0.24 11.53
CA GLY A 97 10.33 1.19 10.88
C GLY A 97 10.82 1.50 9.47
N PHE A 98 9.88 1.90 8.61
CA PHE A 98 10.13 2.30 7.23
C PHE A 98 9.87 3.80 7.03
N PRO A 99 10.64 4.48 6.18
CA PRO A 99 10.42 5.89 5.88
C PRO A 99 9.02 6.07 5.29
N SER A 100 8.17 6.78 6.03
CA SER A 100 6.75 6.92 5.73
C SER A 100 6.36 8.39 5.80
N LEU A 101 5.57 8.84 4.83
CA LEU A 101 5.00 10.18 4.78
C LEU A 101 3.50 10.06 4.55
N PHE A 102 2.71 10.70 5.41
CA PHE A 102 1.25 10.69 5.31
C PHE A 102 0.76 11.88 4.50
N TRP A 103 -0.15 11.63 3.57
CA TRP A 103 -0.86 12.68 2.87
C TRP A 103 -2.11 13.02 3.67
N ASP A 104 -2.25 14.30 4.00
CA ASP A 104 -3.33 14.82 4.83
C ASP A 104 -4.21 15.76 3.99
N LEU A 105 -5.49 15.42 3.90
CA LEU A 105 -6.49 16.23 3.22
C LEU A 105 -6.69 17.60 3.88
N TYR A 106 -6.51 17.69 5.20
CA TYR A 106 -6.71 18.92 5.96
C TYR A 106 -5.39 19.64 6.28
N GLY A 107 -4.24 19.05 5.94
CA GLY A 107 -2.90 19.64 6.14
C GLY A 107 -2.53 19.93 7.59
N LYS A 108 -3.06 19.17 8.56
CA LYS A 108 -2.80 19.32 10.01
C LYS A 108 -1.57 18.57 10.48
N THR A 109 -1.41 17.32 10.06
CA THR A 109 -0.38 16.41 10.60
C THR A 109 0.51 15.77 9.53
N GLY A 110 0.13 15.87 8.25
CA GLY A 110 0.86 15.28 7.12
C GLY A 110 1.19 16.27 6.02
N ILE A 111 1.68 15.74 4.90
CA ILE A 111 1.88 16.51 3.67
C ILE A 111 0.49 16.91 3.15
N PRO A 112 0.22 18.21 2.98
CA PRO A 112 -1.08 18.65 2.49
C PRO A 112 -1.30 18.11 1.08
N LEU A 113 -2.46 17.49 0.85
CA LEU A 113 -2.87 17.16 -0.50
C LEU A 113 -3.06 18.46 -1.28
N ARG A 114 -2.22 18.69 -2.28
CA ARG A 114 -2.33 19.84 -3.19
C ARG A 114 -3.25 19.44 -4.35
N THR A 115 -4.55 19.55 -4.11
CA THR A 115 -5.54 19.48 -5.19
C THR A 115 -6.69 20.42 -4.90
N THR A 116 -7.27 20.99 -5.93
CA THR A 116 -8.47 21.85 -5.88
C THR A 116 -9.63 21.15 -6.58
N ILE A 117 -10.85 21.63 -6.30
CA ILE A 117 -12.06 21.16 -6.99
C ILE A 117 -11.94 21.39 -8.50
N SER A 118 -11.39 22.54 -8.92
CA SER A 118 -11.09 22.88 -10.32
C SER A 118 -10.11 21.89 -10.97
N GLU A 119 -9.04 21.48 -10.27
CA GLU A 119 -8.07 20.49 -10.76
C GLU A 119 -8.63 19.07 -10.87
N MET A 120 -9.55 18.67 -9.97
CA MET A 120 -10.29 17.41 -10.13
C MET A 120 -11.19 17.48 -11.37
N GLY A 121 -11.83 18.64 -11.59
CA GLY A 121 -12.67 18.90 -12.73
C GLY A 121 -14.00 18.13 -12.71
N PRO A 122 -14.92 18.48 -13.63
CA PRO A 122 -16.27 17.95 -13.62
C PRO A 122 -16.33 16.45 -13.97
N LEU A 123 -15.37 15.95 -14.74
CA LEU A 123 -15.36 14.55 -15.20
C LEU A 123 -15.04 13.57 -14.06
N LEU A 124 -13.99 13.83 -13.27
CA LEU A 124 -13.63 12.95 -12.14
C LEU A 124 -14.71 13.02 -11.06
N LEU A 125 -15.22 14.21 -10.76
CA LEU A 125 -16.29 14.39 -9.78
C LEU A 125 -17.58 13.70 -10.19
N ALA A 126 -17.97 13.77 -11.47
CA ALA A 126 -19.15 13.04 -11.95
C ALA A 126 -19.00 11.52 -11.79
N ARG A 127 -17.81 10.97 -12.01
CA ARG A 127 -17.54 9.54 -11.80
C ARG A 127 -17.54 9.17 -10.31
N LEU A 128 -16.90 9.97 -9.47
CA LEU A 128 -16.83 9.74 -8.02
C LEU A 128 -18.21 9.78 -7.36
N LEU A 129 -19.09 10.66 -7.82
CA LEU A 129 -20.44 10.82 -7.31
C LEU A 129 -21.46 9.93 -8.03
N GLU A 130 -21.01 9.09 -8.97
CA GLU A 130 -21.86 8.22 -9.79
C GLU A 130 -23.03 8.97 -10.45
N LEU A 131 -22.75 10.16 -10.97
CA LEU A 131 -23.77 11.04 -11.54
C LEU A 131 -24.36 10.45 -12.83
N THR A 132 -25.66 10.67 -13.00
CA THR A 132 -26.33 10.45 -14.28
C THR A 132 -25.78 11.38 -15.37
N THR A 133 -25.99 11.04 -16.64
CA THR A 133 -25.56 11.87 -17.78
C THR A 133 -26.05 13.31 -17.65
N THR A 134 -27.31 13.52 -17.26
CA THR A 134 -27.87 14.87 -17.09
C THR A 134 -27.17 15.64 -15.96
N GLN A 135 -26.94 15.01 -14.81
CA GLN A 135 -26.23 15.63 -13.69
C GLN A 135 -24.78 15.97 -14.04
N ALA A 136 -24.09 15.08 -14.75
CA ALA A 136 -22.72 15.31 -15.22
C ALA A 136 -22.64 16.49 -16.21
N SER A 137 -23.61 16.62 -17.12
CA SER A 137 -23.68 17.76 -18.05
C SER A 137 -23.94 19.08 -17.32
N ILE A 138 -24.84 19.09 -16.32
CA ILE A 138 -25.06 20.27 -15.48
C ILE A 138 -23.79 20.64 -14.72
N LEU A 139 -23.08 19.66 -14.17
CA LEU A 139 -21.82 19.88 -13.47
C LEU A 139 -20.74 20.46 -14.39
N GLN A 140 -20.65 19.99 -15.65
CA GLN A 140 -19.74 20.58 -16.64
C GLN A 140 -20.03 22.06 -16.89
N ILE A 141 -21.31 22.42 -17.06
CA ILE A 141 -21.71 23.82 -17.26
C ILE A 141 -21.34 24.66 -16.03
N ALA A 142 -21.60 24.14 -14.82
CA ALA A 142 -21.26 24.83 -13.58
C ALA A 142 -19.75 25.11 -13.48
N PHE A 143 -18.92 24.12 -13.79
CA PHE A 143 -17.46 24.30 -13.84
C PHE A 143 -17.03 25.33 -14.89
N GLN A 144 -17.60 25.28 -16.10
CA GLN A 144 -17.28 26.23 -17.17
C GLN A 144 -17.62 27.69 -16.82
N ILE A 145 -18.60 27.92 -15.96
CA ILE A 145 -19.00 29.27 -15.52
C ILE A 145 -18.18 29.74 -14.30
N ALA A 146 -17.79 28.80 -13.43
CA ALA A 146 -17.16 29.11 -12.15
C ALA A 146 -15.63 29.21 -12.20
N ASP A 147 -14.98 28.42 -13.07
CA ASP A 147 -13.53 28.47 -13.31
C ASP A 147 -13.17 29.53 -14.38
#